data_AF-Q8CLN7-F1
#
_entry.id   AF-Q8CLN7-F1
#
_cell.length_a   1.000
_cell.length_b   1.000
_cell.length_c   1.000
_cell.angle_alpha   90.00
_cell.angle_beta   90.00
_cell.angle_gamma   90.00
#
_symmetry.space_group_name_H-M   'P 1'
#
loop_
_entity.id
_entity.type
_entity.pdbx_description
1 polymer ?
#
loop_
_entity_poly.entity_id
_entity_poly.type
_entity_poly.pdbx_seq_one_letter_code
_entity_poly.pdbx_strand_id
1 'polypeptide(L)'
;MWHKNRIAIGMLLSIVMWVIMIPTTQADLLPNVEVTPPKYMMTERDSEVYSLVGEHVIPVGEIKEGQLIQVTPVIAEYYEFKFGNGTGFIDKDDLREINKAQKKQRHVGRFK
;
A
#
# COMPACT_ATOMS: atom_id res chain seq x y z
N MET A 1 -26.54 16.40 11.13
CA MET A 1 -26.40 14.97 11.47
C MET A 1 -25.03 14.53 10.98
N TRP A 2 -24.00 14.64 11.82
CA TRP A 2 -22.63 14.26 11.47
C TRP A 2 -21.95 13.81 12.75
N HIS A 3 -21.70 12.51 12.90
CA HIS A 3 -20.87 12.05 14.01
C HIS A 3 -20.30 10.65 13.78
N LYS A 4 -19.04 10.52 14.24
CA LYS A 4 -18.19 9.32 14.43
C LYS A 4 -17.43 8.99 13.14
N ASN A 5 -16.12 9.25 13.07
CA ASN A 5 -15.08 8.56 13.83
C ASN A 5 -13.90 9.47 14.17
N ARG A 6 -13.66 9.68 15.48
CA ARG A 6 -12.56 10.48 16.05
C ARG A 6 -11.53 9.58 16.74
N ILE A 7 -11.08 8.47 16.13
CA ILE A 7 -10.05 7.59 16.72
C ILE A 7 -9.32 6.87 15.59
N ALA A 8 -8.15 7.37 15.17
CA ALA A 8 -7.18 6.61 14.36
C ALA A 8 -5.79 7.27 14.28
N ILE A 9 -5.68 8.58 14.54
CA ILE A 9 -4.39 9.30 14.42
C ILE A 9 -3.40 8.91 15.53
N GLY A 10 -3.88 8.46 16.69
CA GLY A 10 -3.02 8.04 17.82
C GLY A 10 -2.42 6.65 17.69
N MET A 11 -2.83 5.82 16.72
CA MET A 11 -2.37 4.42 16.62
C MET A 11 -1.18 4.23 15.67
N LEU A 12 -0.85 5.25 14.87
CA LEU A 12 0.34 5.25 13.99
C LEU A 12 1.62 5.71 14.72
N LEU A 13 1.48 6.49 15.81
CA LEU A 13 2.62 6.99 16.58
C LEU A 13 3.22 5.96 17.56
N SER A 14 2.50 4.89 17.90
CA SER A 14 2.98 3.90 18.88
C SER A 14 3.97 2.88 18.31
N ILE A 15 4.03 2.70 16.99
CA ILE A 15 4.90 1.70 16.36
C ILE A 15 6.37 2.15 16.32
N VAL A 16 6.65 3.46 16.34
CA VAL A 16 8.01 3.99 16.20
C VAL A 16 8.77 4.04 17.54
N MET A 17 8.07 4.06 18.68
CA MET A 17 8.65 4.26 20.02
C MET A 17 8.81 2.96 20.83
N TRP A 18 9.07 1.82 20.19
CA TRP A 18 9.35 0.54 20.87
C TRP A 18 10.53 -0.23 20.22
N VAL A 19 11.45 0.47 19.56
CA VAL A 19 12.60 -0.13 18.84
C VAL A 19 13.96 0.40 19.34
N ILE A 20 14.06 0.97 20.55
CA ILE A 20 15.33 1.59 21.00
C ILE A 20 15.92 1.01 22.30
N MET A 21 15.29 0.07 22.99
CA MET A 21 15.88 -0.52 24.22
C MET A 21 15.62 -2.01 24.36
N ILE A 22 16.41 -2.87 23.68
CA ILE A 22 16.69 -4.23 24.14
C ILE A 22 18.16 -4.59 23.79
N PRO A 23 19.07 -4.66 24.78
CA PRO A 23 20.32 -5.38 24.61
C PRO A 23 20.07 -6.83 25.03
N THR A 24 19.77 -7.72 24.08
CA THR A 24 19.84 -9.16 24.32
C THR A 24 20.56 -9.84 23.17
N THR A 25 21.70 -10.45 23.47
CA THR A 25 22.32 -11.46 22.64
C THR A 25 21.33 -12.62 22.47
N GLN A 26 20.67 -12.68 21.31
CA GLN A 26 19.90 -13.84 20.87
C GLN A 26 20.28 -14.10 19.42
N ALA A 27 21.12 -15.11 19.21
CA ALA A 27 21.14 -15.81 17.94
C ALA A 27 19.87 -16.66 17.89
N ASP A 28 19.18 -16.63 16.74
CA ASP A 28 17.99 -17.42 16.42
C ASP A 28 16.69 -17.05 17.16
N LEU A 29 16.04 -15.96 16.73
CA LEU A 29 14.57 -15.80 16.69
C LEU A 29 14.23 -14.70 15.66
N LEU A 30 14.23 -15.00 14.36
CA LEU A 30 13.48 -14.15 13.43
C LEU A 30 12.00 -14.23 13.85
N PRO A 31 11.33 -13.13 14.22
CA PRO A 31 9.89 -13.18 14.42
C PRO A 31 9.26 -13.70 13.13
N ASN A 32 8.33 -14.65 13.25
CA ASN A 32 7.44 -15.03 12.16
C ASN A 32 6.50 -13.84 11.89
N VAL A 33 7.05 -12.76 11.35
CA VAL A 33 6.30 -11.66 10.77
C VAL A 33 5.63 -12.30 9.56
N GLU A 34 4.31 -12.38 9.57
CA GLU A 34 3.53 -12.67 8.37
C GLU A 34 3.76 -11.51 7.39
N VAL A 35 4.92 -11.50 6.73
CA VAL A 35 5.24 -10.55 5.67
C VAL A 35 4.34 -10.94 4.51
N THR A 36 3.21 -10.24 4.38
CA THR A 36 2.35 -10.42 3.24
C THR A 36 3.16 -10.01 2.00
N PRO A 37 3.37 -10.92 1.03
CA PRO A 37 4.24 -10.64 -0.09
C PRO A 37 3.68 -9.48 -0.92
N PRO A 38 4.54 -8.64 -1.52
CA PRO A 38 4.09 -7.61 -2.44
C PRO A 38 3.27 -8.20 -3.60
N LYS A 39 2.18 -7.53 -3.95
CA LYS A 39 1.27 -7.89 -5.04
C LYS A 39 1.38 -6.87 -6.16
N TYR A 40 1.35 -7.34 -7.41
CA TYR A 40 1.11 -6.44 -8.54
C TYR A 40 -0.40 -6.25 -8.71
N MET A 41 -0.84 -5.00 -8.77
CA MET A 41 -2.23 -4.62 -8.96
C MET A 41 -2.34 -3.55 -10.04
N MET A 42 -3.50 -3.45 -10.67
CA MET A 42 -3.76 -2.48 -11.73
C MET A 42 -4.70 -1.40 -11.21
N THR A 43 -4.37 -0.13 -11.44
CA THR A 43 -5.28 0.98 -11.14
C THR A 43 -6.52 0.90 -12.01
N GLU A 44 -7.69 1.04 -11.40
CA GLU A 44 -8.99 1.00 -12.09
C GLU A 44 -9.45 2.37 -12.57
N ARG A 45 -8.87 3.43 -12.01
CA ARG A 45 -9.13 4.83 -12.36
C ARG A 45 -7.89 5.67 -12.09
N ASP A 46 -7.96 6.94 -12.47
CA ASP A 46 -7.03 7.98 -12.06
C ASP A 46 -7.13 8.17 -10.53
N SER A 47 -6.01 7.99 -9.84
CA SER A 47 -5.97 7.85 -8.38
C SER A 47 -4.89 8.71 -7.74
N GLU A 48 -5.28 9.45 -6.70
CA GLU A 48 -4.36 10.27 -5.93
C GLU A 48 -3.45 9.40 -5.04
N VAL A 49 -2.19 9.81 -4.92
CA VAL A 49 -1.19 9.16 -4.06
C VAL A 49 -0.90 10.05 -2.88
N TYR A 50 -0.96 9.48 -1.69
CA TYR A 50 -0.61 10.18 -0.45
C TYR A 50 0.74 9.72 0.10
N SER A 51 1.42 10.60 0.83
CA SER A 51 2.62 10.26 1.59
C SER A 51 2.66 11.05 2.89
N LEU A 52 3.31 10.49 3.90
CA LEU A 52 3.73 11.25 5.09
C LEU A 52 4.92 12.13 4.71
N VAL A 53 4.76 13.44 4.81
CA VAL A 53 5.80 14.45 4.58
C VAL A 53 5.90 15.31 5.83
N GLY A 54 7.01 15.16 6.55
CA GLY A 54 7.11 15.67 7.92
C GLY A 54 6.08 15.00 8.81
N GLU A 55 5.16 15.79 9.38
CA GLU A 55 4.08 15.31 10.24
C GLU A 55 2.71 15.24 9.55
N HIS A 56 2.66 15.50 8.24
CA HIS A 56 1.40 15.63 7.50
C HIS A 56 1.26 14.56 6.43
N VAL A 57 0.05 14.04 6.28
CA VAL A 57 -0.33 13.23 5.12
C VAL A 57 -0.85 14.17 4.04
N ILE A 58 -0.15 14.25 2.91
CA ILE A 58 -0.49 15.13 1.79
C ILE A 58 -0.52 14.36 0.48
N PRO A 59 -1.27 14.83 -0.52
CA PRO A 59 -1.16 14.28 -1.87
C PRO A 59 0.19 14.64 -2.47
N VAL A 60 0.84 13.67 -3.09
CA VAL A 60 2.20 13.78 -3.66
C VAL A 60 2.28 13.42 -5.13
N GLY A 61 1.18 12.94 -5.71
CA GLY A 61 1.12 12.59 -7.11
C GLY A 61 -0.17 11.88 -7.47
N GLU A 62 -0.19 11.36 -8.68
CA GLU A 62 -1.34 10.66 -9.25
C GLU A 62 -0.83 9.45 -10.05
N ILE A 63 -1.56 8.35 -9.97
CA ILE A 63 -1.35 7.19 -10.82
C ILE A 63 -2.54 7.08 -11.76
N LYS A 64 -2.26 7.03 -13.06
CA LYS A 64 -3.29 6.99 -14.10
C LYS A 64 -3.95 5.61 -14.20
N GLU A 65 -5.19 5.60 -14.69
CA GLU A 65 -5.93 4.37 -14.97
C GLU A 65 -5.10 3.37 -15.78
N GLY A 66 -5.13 2.11 -15.35
CA GLY A 66 -4.51 0.99 -16.04
C GLY A 66 -3.00 0.83 -15.85
N GLN A 67 -2.38 1.64 -14.99
CA GLN A 67 -1.01 1.44 -14.58
C GLN A 67 -0.90 0.22 -13.64
N LEU A 68 0.13 -0.60 -13.85
CA LEU A 68 0.44 -1.72 -12.96
C LEU A 68 1.43 -1.23 -11.89
N ILE A 69 1.10 -1.44 -10.61
CA ILE A 69 1.94 -1.06 -9.49
C ILE A 69 2.14 -2.23 -8.53
N GLN A 70 3.31 -2.28 -7.91
CA GLN A 70 3.60 -3.24 -6.85
C GLN A 70 3.22 -2.63 -5.51
N VAL A 71 2.32 -3.28 -4.78
CA VAL A 71 1.81 -2.85 -3.48
C VAL A 71 2.09 -3.88 -2.41
N THR A 72 2.26 -3.41 -1.18
CA THR A 72 2.32 -4.23 0.03
C THR A 72 1.00 -4.08 0.79
N PRO A 73 0.27 -5.17 1.06
CA PRO A 73 -0.92 -5.12 1.88
C PRO A 73 -0.58 -4.72 3.32
N VAL A 74 -1.29 -3.71 3.83
CA VAL A 74 -1.24 -3.30 5.23
C VAL A 74 -2.62 -3.42 5.87
N ILE A 75 -2.66 -3.41 7.20
CA ILE A 75 -3.87 -3.50 8.03
C ILE A 75 -4.56 -2.12 8.07
N ALA A 76 -4.91 -1.57 6.90
CA ALA A 76 -5.56 -0.27 6.72
C ALA A 76 -6.42 -0.26 5.44
N GLU A 77 -7.14 0.83 5.16
CA GLU A 77 -7.91 1.04 3.92
C GLU A 77 -7.05 1.41 2.70
N TYR A 78 -5.73 1.46 2.87
CA TYR A 78 -4.77 1.81 1.82
C TYR A 78 -3.80 0.66 1.57
N TYR A 79 -3.29 0.60 0.35
CA TYR A 79 -2.08 -0.14 0.02
C TYR A 79 -0.85 0.75 0.18
N GLU A 80 0.24 0.18 0.68
CA GLU A 80 1.56 0.82 0.64
C GLU A 80 2.28 0.47 -0.66
N PHE A 81 3.02 1.40 -1.25
CA PHE A 81 3.97 1.09 -2.32
C PHE A 81 5.20 2.02 -2.26
N LYS A 82 6.27 1.66 -2.97
CA LYS A 82 7.46 2.51 -3.08
C LYS A 82 7.45 3.27 -4.40
N PHE A 83 7.76 4.55 -4.35
CA PHE A 83 7.95 5.40 -5.53
C PHE A 83 9.16 6.32 -5.29
N GLY A 84 10.11 6.32 -6.22
CA GLY A 84 11.42 6.96 -5.98
C GLY A 84 12.05 6.49 -4.67
N ASN A 85 12.36 7.43 -3.77
CA ASN A 85 12.90 7.17 -2.43
C ASN A 85 11.83 7.20 -1.32
N GLY A 86 10.55 7.34 -1.68
CA GLY A 86 9.44 7.53 -0.75
C GLY A 86 8.54 6.31 -0.61
N THR A 87 7.59 6.44 0.32
CA THR A 87 6.52 5.47 0.56
C THR A 87 5.18 6.14 0.24
N GLY A 88 4.42 5.55 -0.66
CA GLY A 88 3.12 6.05 -1.10
C GLY A 88 1.99 5.19 -0.59
N PHE A 89 0.83 5.81 -0.44
CA PHE A 89 -0.41 5.17 -0.09
C PHE A 89 -1.46 5.46 -1.16
N ILE A 90 -2.15 4.41 -1.59
CA ILE A 90 -3.23 4.46 -2.57
C ILE A 90 -4.43 3.69 -2.03
N ASP A 91 -5.63 4.21 -2.27
CA ASP A 91 -6.87 3.59 -1.78
C ASP A 91 -7.01 2.17 -2.33
N LYS A 92 -7.46 1.23 -1.49
CA LYS A 92 -7.66 -0.16 -1.91
C LYS A 92 -8.74 -0.29 -2.97
N ASP A 93 -9.77 0.56 -2.92
CA ASP A 93 -10.90 0.55 -3.86
C ASP A 93 -10.50 1.05 -5.26
N ASP A 94 -9.31 1.64 -5.39
CA ASP A 94 -8.78 2.13 -6.65
C ASP A 94 -7.97 1.07 -7.41
N LEU A 95 -7.72 -0.10 -6.81
CA LEU A 95 -6.89 -1.15 -7.36
C LEU A 95 -7.64 -2.46 -7.54
N ARG A 96 -7.40 -3.11 -8.68
CA ARG A 96 -7.79 -4.52 -8.90
C ARG A 96 -6.60 -5.46 -8.90
N GLU A 97 -6.82 -6.66 -8.36
CA GLU A 97 -5.88 -7.76 -8.53
C GLU A 97 -5.84 -8.24 -9.99
N ILE A 98 -4.65 -8.47 -10.52
CA ILE A 98 -4.48 -9.07 -11.85
C ILE A 98 -4.56 -10.59 -11.76
N ASN A 99 -5.76 -11.15 -11.94
CA ASN A 99 -5.89 -12.60 -12.13
C ASN A 99 -5.23 -13.01 -13.45
N LYS A 100 -4.19 -13.87 -13.39
CA LYS A 100 -3.40 -14.34 -14.54
C LYS A 100 -4.25 -14.95 -15.67
N ALA A 101 -5.48 -15.38 -15.38
CA ALA A 101 -6.43 -15.95 -16.33
C ALA A 101 -7.04 -14.93 -17.33
N GLN A 102 -7.13 -13.64 -17.00
CA GLN A 102 -7.75 -12.63 -17.88
C GLN A 102 -6.79 -12.03 -18.92
N LYS A 103 -5.48 -12.26 -18.81
CA LYS A 103 -4.48 -11.78 -19.78
C LYS A 103 -4.62 -12.45 -21.16
N LYS A 104 -5.26 -13.61 -21.25
CA LYS A 104 -5.36 -14.41 -22.50
C LYS A 104 -6.48 -13.95 -23.45
N GLN A 105 -7.47 -13.19 -22.98
CA GLN A 105 -8.62 -12.78 -23.81
C GLN A 105 -8.46 -11.43 -24.53
N ARG A 106 -7.53 -10.56 -24.09
CA ARG A 106 -7.40 -9.20 -24.69
C ARG A 106 -6.47 -9.10 -25.91
N HIS A 107 -5.70 -10.16 -26.23
CA HIS A 107 -4.81 -10.20 -27.41
C HIS A 107 -5.36 -11.04 -28.58
N VAL A 108 -6.58 -11.57 -28.49
CA VAL A 108 -7.21 -12.35 -29.58
C VAL A 108 -8.38 -11.54 -30.12
N GLY A 109 -8.10 -10.49 -30.90
CA GLY A 109 -9.18 -9.66 -31.41
C GLY A 109 -8.78 -8.48 -32.28
N ARG A 110 -8.08 -8.73 -33.40
CA ARG A 110 -8.31 -8.09 -34.72
C ARG A 110 -7.16 -8.38 -35.67
N PHE A 111 -7.35 -9.38 -36.53
CA PHE A 111 -6.85 -9.33 -37.89
C PHE A 111 -8.07 -9.54 -38.79
N LYS A 112 -8.48 -8.49 -39.49
CA LYS A 112 -9.24 -8.57 -40.73
C LYS A 112 -8.83 -7.40 -41.59
#